data_AF-A0AA43JQT4-F1
#
_entry.id   AF-A0AA43JQT4-F1
#
_cell.length_a   1.000
_cell.length_b   1.000
_cell.length_c   1.000
_cell.angle_alpha   90.00
_cell.angle_beta   90.00
_cell.angle_gamma   90.00
#
_symmetry.space_group_name_H-M   'P 1'
#
loop_
_entity.id
_entity.type
_entity.pdbx_description
1 polymer ?
#
loop_
_entity_poly.entity_id
_entity_poly.type
_entity_poly.pdbx_seq_one_letter_code
_entity_poly.pdbx_strand_id
1 'polypeptide(L)'
;MNTEYGVFDGVGVEIEYMIVDQKTLDIQPVADKLIQSVAGGAQWDYEKDGVGWSNEFVLHLVELKTLLPEKSLHQAARMLHNEVGVVNEILSGMGAALMPGAVHPWMNPLTQLHRWPHDCHEIYDTYHRIFDSHQHGYANVQSVHMNLPFDGDEQFGRLCAATRMILPLIPALAAASPFADGKLTGALDFRMIAYMKNSQQVPQVAGDIIPEPVFTIGEYHDKVLAPLYKAIAPFDPEGIMAHEWLNARGAIPRFDRSALEIRVIDVQENPYMDAAVMAAVQAVILAMVEERWIDFDQQKKWASGPLRKILMDTVKKGEDAIITLNEYMEAFGVEAEEPLSASEFWRAIIEDDAVSARIEHEEAELLDLILTEGTL
;
A
#
# COMPACT_ATOMS: atom_id res chain seq x y z
N MET A 1 10.09 -23.47 -7.45
CA MET A 1 9.66 -23.49 -8.86
C MET A 1 9.38 -22.03 -9.19
N ASN A 2 10.11 -21.43 -10.14
CA ASN A 2 9.75 -20.12 -10.66
C ASN A 2 8.50 -20.30 -11.50
N THR A 3 7.34 -20.06 -10.91
CA THR A 3 6.15 -19.76 -11.70
C THR A 3 6.35 -18.34 -12.22
N GLU A 4 6.64 -18.21 -13.52
CA GLU A 4 6.66 -16.91 -14.20
C GLU A 4 5.20 -16.44 -14.30
N TYR A 5 4.80 -15.54 -13.38
CA TYR A 5 3.53 -14.85 -13.45
C TYR A 5 3.71 -13.59 -14.30
N GLY A 6 2.92 -13.46 -15.36
CA GLY A 6 2.82 -12.22 -16.13
C GLY A 6 1.77 -11.29 -15.53
N VAL A 7 1.71 -10.07 -16.08
CA VAL A 7 0.60 -9.13 -15.80
C VAL A 7 -0.71 -9.86 -16.08
N PHE A 8 -1.72 -9.66 -15.23
CA PHE A 8 -3.04 -10.34 -15.22
C PHE A 8 -3.10 -11.74 -14.61
N ASP A 9 -1.99 -12.39 -14.27
CA ASP A 9 -2.08 -13.78 -13.79
C ASP A 9 -2.62 -13.91 -12.35
N GLY A 10 -2.63 -12.81 -11.60
CA GLY A 10 -3.21 -12.73 -10.27
C GLY A 10 -2.76 -11.45 -9.54
N VAL A 11 -3.04 -11.43 -8.24
CA VAL A 11 -2.66 -10.34 -7.33
C VAL A 11 -2.25 -10.92 -5.99
N GLY A 12 -1.08 -10.52 -5.50
CA GLY A 12 -0.68 -10.77 -4.12
C GLY A 12 -1.21 -9.66 -3.22
N VAL A 13 -1.73 -10.02 -2.06
CA VAL A 13 -2.31 -9.08 -1.10
C VAL A 13 -1.62 -9.25 0.24
N GLU A 14 -1.22 -8.13 0.85
CA GLU A 14 -0.73 -8.05 2.23
C GLU A 14 -1.56 -6.97 2.95
N ILE A 15 -2.03 -7.22 4.17
CA ILE A 15 -2.82 -6.28 4.97
C ILE A 15 -2.28 -6.25 6.39
N GLU A 16 -1.97 -5.04 6.87
CA GLU A 16 -1.42 -4.80 8.19
C GLU A 16 -2.50 -4.43 9.21
N TYR A 17 -2.52 -5.12 10.36
CA TYR A 17 -3.45 -4.86 11.45
C TYR A 17 -2.74 -4.56 12.75
N MET A 18 -3.10 -3.45 13.40
CA MET A 18 -2.66 -3.21 14.77
C MET A 18 -3.39 -4.12 15.74
N ILE A 19 -2.67 -4.53 16.78
CA ILE A 19 -3.19 -5.30 17.91
C ILE A 19 -3.41 -4.33 19.06
N VAL A 20 -4.62 -4.33 19.61
CA VAL A 20 -5.06 -3.42 20.69
C VAL A 20 -5.71 -4.18 21.84
N ASP A 21 -5.76 -3.57 23.02
CA ASP A 21 -6.55 -4.05 24.16
C ASP A 21 -8.05 -3.98 23.83
N GLN A 22 -8.80 -5.04 24.13
CA GLN A 22 -10.23 -5.13 23.79
C GLN A 22 -11.13 -4.10 24.47
N LYS A 23 -10.71 -3.53 25.60
CA LYS A 23 -11.53 -2.64 26.41
C LYS A 23 -11.15 -1.19 26.21
N THR A 24 -9.85 -0.90 26.11
CA THR A 24 -9.34 0.46 25.99
C THR A 24 -9.04 0.85 24.55
N LEU A 25 -8.88 -0.15 23.67
CA LEU A 25 -8.38 0.01 22.31
C LEU A 25 -6.96 0.60 22.27
N ASP A 26 -6.21 0.61 23.38
CA ASP A 26 -4.82 1.03 23.35
C ASP A 26 -3.94 -0.06 22.73
N ILE A 27 -2.90 0.34 22.00
CA ILE A 27 -1.98 -0.62 21.37
C ILE A 27 -1.40 -1.63 22.36
N GLN A 28 -1.37 -2.88 21.93
CA GLN A 28 -0.93 -4.01 22.73
C GLN A 28 0.19 -4.78 21.98
N PRO A 29 1.46 -4.68 22.44
CA PRO A 29 2.60 -5.26 21.74
C PRO A 29 2.73 -6.77 22.02
N VAL A 30 1.93 -7.58 21.32
CA VAL A 30 1.86 -9.05 21.53
C VAL A 30 1.88 -9.86 20.22
N ALA A 31 2.30 -9.27 19.11
CA ALA A 31 2.40 -9.96 17.82
C ALA A 31 3.33 -11.19 17.88
N ASP A 32 4.42 -11.10 18.65
CA ASP A 32 5.33 -12.22 18.93
C ASP A 32 4.59 -13.41 19.56
N LYS A 33 3.77 -13.14 20.58
CA LYS A 33 2.97 -14.16 21.28
C LYS A 33 1.87 -14.72 20.40
N LEU A 34 1.23 -13.87 19.58
CA LEU A 34 0.24 -14.29 18.60
C LEU A 34 0.87 -15.30 17.64
N ILE A 35 1.99 -14.96 17.01
CA ILE A 35 2.65 -15.82 16.03
C ILE A 35 3.14 -17.10 16.70
N GLN A 36 3.81 -17.04 17.86
CA GLN A 36 4.26 -18.23 18.59
C GLN A 36 3.14 -19.19 19.00
N SER A 37 1.90 -18.71 19.13
CA SER A 37 0.76 -19.57 19.47
C SER A 37 0.39 -20.54 18.34
N VAL A 38 0.79 -20.23 17.09
CA VAL A 38 0.50 -21.02 15.88
C VAL A 38 1.77 -21.55 15.20
N ALA A 39 2.87 -20.80 15.26
CA ALA A 39 4.17 -21.15 14.74
C ALA A 39 4.89 -22.07 15.74
N GLY A 40 4.96 -23.36 15.43
CA GLY A 40 5.59 -24.33 16.32
C GLY A 40 7.09 -24.05 16.49
N GLY A 41 7.55 -23.77 17.71
CA GLY A 41 8.98 -23.66 18.02
C GLY A 41 9.53 -22.23 17.94
N ALA A 42 10.63 -22.04 17.21
CA ALA A 42 11.36 -20.77 17.10
C ALA A 42 11.12 -20.04 15.76
N GLN A 43 9.94 -20.24 15.18
CA GLN A 43 9.50 -19.58 13.95
C GLN A 43 8.75 -18.29 14.27
N TRP A 44 8.88 -17.32 13.38
CA TRP A 44 8.40 -15.96 13.53
C TRP A 44 7.46 -15.53 12.40
N ASP A 45 7.07 -16.52 11.60
CA ASP A 45 6.10 -16.51 10.54
C ASP A 45 5.19 -17.74 10.69
N TYR A 46 3.99 -17.64 10.12
CA TYR A 46 3.02 -18.73 10.09
C TYR A 46 2.44 -18.84 8.70
N GLU A 47 2.39 -20.04 8.14
CA GLU A 47 1.81 -20.29 6.81
C GLU A 47 0.81 -21.43 6.89
N LYS A 48 -0.42 -21.19 6.41
CA LYS A 48 -1.45 -22.21 6.33
C LYS A 48 -2.46 -21.90 5.23
N ASP A 49 -2.84 -22.94 4.49
CA ASP A 49 -3.94 -22.90 3.52
C ASP A 49 -3.89 -21.71 2.52
N GLY A 50 -2.68 -21.31 2.13
CA GLY A 50 -2.46 -20.22 1.17
C GLY A 50 -2.37 -18.82 1.78
N VAL A 51 -2.48 -18.68 3.11
CA VAL A 51 -2.29 -17.42 3.84
C VAL A 51 -1.07 -17.50 4.75
N GLY A 52 -0.32 -16.40 4.82
CA GLY A 52 0.80 -16.18 5.72
C GLY A 52 0.49 -15.11 6.77
N TRP A 53 1.02 -15.28 7.97
CA TRP A 53 1.07 -14.25 9.00
C TRP A 53 2.54 -13.94 9.28
N SER A 54 2.87 -12.66 9.38
CA SER A 54 4.21 -12.22 9.80
C SER A 54 4.14 -10.97 10.65
N ASN A 55 5.25 -10.66 11.31
CA ASN A 55 5.43 -9.37 11.94
C ASN A 55 6.10 -8.38 10.97
N GLU A 56 6.02 -7.10 11.32
CA GLU A 56 6.75 -6.01 10.66
C GLU A 56 7.75 -5.34 11.62
N PHE A 57 7.91 -4.02 11.53
CA PHE A 57 8.86 -3.24 12.34
C PHE A 57 8.53 -3.24 13.86
N VAL A 58 7.26 -3.47 14.24
CA VAL A 58 6.75 -3.25 15.61
C VAL A 58 6.00 -4.46 16.17
N LEU A 59 5.98 -4.61 17.49
CA LEU A 59 5.33 -5.73 18.20
C LEU A 59 3.81 -5.61 18.32
N HIS A 60 3.22 -4.45 18.01
CA HIS A 60 1.78 -4.22 18.08
C HIS A 60 1.10 -4.30 16.72
N LEU A 61 1.73 -4.93 15.73
CA LEU A 61 1.19 -5.06 14.38
C LEU A 61 1.42 -6.48 13.86
N VAL A 62 0.43 -7.03 13.17
CA VAL A 62 0.55 -8.29 12.42
C VAL A 62 0.16 -8.05 10.97
N GLU A 63 0.92 -8.60 10.04
CA GLU A 63 0.60 -8.62 8.62
C GLU A 63 -0.02 -9.97 8.25
N LEU A 64 -1.15 -9.93 7.53
CA LEU A 64 -1.77 -11.09 6.90
C LEU A 64 -1.59 -10.99 5.39
N LYS A 65 -1.17 -12.08 4.73
CA LYS A 65 -0.88 -12.06 3.30
C LYS A 65 -1.26 -13.32 2.55
N THR A 66 -1.58 -13.20 1.27
CA THR A 66 -1.66 -14.35 0.37
C THR A 66 -0.24 -14.86 0.07
N LEU A 67 -0.01 -16.18 0.15
CA LEU A 67 1.31 -16.77 -0.13
C LEU A 67 1.65 -16.82 -1.62
N LEU A 68 0.63 -16.84 -2.48
CA LEU A 68 0.74 -16.80 -3.94
C LEU A 68 -0.24 -15.76 -4.49
N PRO A 69 0.00 -15.21 -5.69
CA PRO A 69 -0.96 -14.36 -6.35
C PRO A 69 -2.30 -15.09 -6.56
N GLU A 70 -3.38 -14.48 -6.10
CA GLU A 70 -4.74 -14.98 -6.27
C GLU A 70 -5.36 -14.44 -7.56
N LYS A 71 -6.20 -15.24 -8.21
CA LYS A 71 -6.86 -14.83 -9.46
C LYS A 71 -8.06 -13.90 -9.27
N SER A 72 -8.59 -13.86 -8.05
CA SER A 72 -9.77 -13.10 -7.69
C SER A 72 -9.52 -12.39 -6.37
N LEU A 73 -9.76 -11.07 -6.35
CA LEU A 73 -9.66 -10.26 -5.14
C LEU A 73 -10.73 -10.67 -4.13
N HIS A 74 -11.95 -11.00 -4.57
CA HIS A 74 -12.98 -11.59 -3.72
C HIS A 74 -12.48 -12.85 -2.99
N GLN A 75 -11.79 -13.74 -3.70
CA GLN A 75 -11.23 -14.95 -3.10
C GLN A 75 -10.12 -14.63 -2.09
N ALA A 76 -9.21 -13.71 -2.42
CA ALA A 76 -8.16 -13.26 -1.51
C ALA A 76 -8.76 -12.62 -0.24
N ALA A 77 -9.76 -11.74 -0.41
CA ALA A 77 -10.50 -11.11 0.68
C ALA A 77 -11.14 -12.14 1.60
N ARG A 78 -11.82 -13.15 1.04
CA ARG A 78 -12.44 -14.22 1.83
C ARG A 78 -11.42 -15.00 2.65
N MET A 79 -10.26 -15.31 2.07
CA MET A 79 -9.19 -16.02 2.78
C MET A 79 -8.65 -15.18 3.94
N LEU A 80 -8.29 -13.92 3.67
CA LEU A 80 -7.78 -13.01 4.68
C LEU A 80 -8.82 -12.70 5.77
N HIS A 81 -10.10 -12.55 5.41
CA HIS A 81 -11.19 -12.31 6.35
C HIS A 81 -11.40 -13.49 7.31
N ASN A 82 -11.29 -14.73 6.82
CA ASN A 82 -11.32 -15.89 7.70
C ASN A 82 -10.17 -15.87 8.70
N GLU A 83 -8.96 -15.52 8.26
CA GLU A 83 -7.78 -15.43 9.12
C GLU A 83 -7.88 -14.28 10.12
N VAL A 84 -8.47 -13.13 9.77
CA VAL A 84 -8.83 -12.06 10.73
C VAL A 84 -9.70 -12.63 11.86
N GLY A 85 -10.65 -13.52 11.55
CA GLY A 85 -11.47 -14.21 12.55
C GLY A 85 -10.65 -15.12 13.47
N VAL A 86 -9.76 -15.94 12.90
CA VAL A 86 -8.88 -16.85 13.67
C VAL A 86 -7.93 -16.07 14.57
N VAL A 87 -7.29 -15.01 14.04
CA VAL A 87 -6.39 -14.14 14.80
C VAL A 87 -7.13 -13.51 15.98
N ASN A 88 -8.32 -12.96 15.76
CA ASN A 88 -9.12 -12.37 16.84
C ASN A 88 -9.56 -13.40 17.90
N GLU A 89 -9.86 -14.65 17.52
CA GLU A 89 -10.15 -15.71 18.48
C GLU A 89 -8.95 -15.95 19.41
N ILE A 90 -7.74 -16.03 18.85
CA ILE A 90 -6.50 -16.21 19.63
C ILE A 90 -6.22 -14.98 20.51
N LEU A 91 -6.28 -13.78 19.94
CA LEU A 91 -6.02 -12.52 20.64
C LEU A 91 -6.99 -12.30 21.80
N SER A 92 -8.24 -12.77 21.68
CA SER A 92 -9.22 -12.69 22.77
C SER A 92 -8.75 -13.39 24.05
N GLY A 93 -8.01 -14.49 23.92
CA GLY A 93 -7.38 -15.19 25.05
C GLY A 93 -6.28 -14.36 25.73
N MET A 94 -5.77 -13.33 25.06
CA MET A 94 -4.77 -12.37 25.54
C MET A 94 -5.39 -11.03 25.98
N GLY A 95 -6.73 -10.91 25.92
CA GLY A 95 -7.43 -9.64 26.15
C GLY A 95 -7.25 -8.62 25.02
N ALA A 96 -6.81 -9.06 23.84
CA ALA A 96 -6.48 -8.24 22.69
C ALA A 96 -7.45 -8.47 21.51
N ALA A 97 -7.42 -7.58 20.53
CA ALA A 97 -8.11 -7.71 19.25
C ALA A 97 -7.32 -7.00 18.14
N LEU A 98 -7.64 -7.31 16.89
CA LEU A 98 -7.20 -6.52 15.75
C LEU A 98 -8.04 -5.25 15.65
N MET A 99 -7.39 -4.14 15.32
CA MET A 99 -8.02 -2.87 14.98
C MET A 99 -7.70 -2.53 13.52
N PRO A 100 -8.70 -2.50 12.62
CA PRO A 100 -8.52 -1.99 11.26
C PRO A 100 -8.37 -0.46 11.26
N GLY A 101 -8.02 0.07 10.09
CA GLY A 101 -7.76 1.50 9.87
C GLY A 101 -6.28 1.75 9.59
N ALA A 102 -5.97 2.86 8.91
CA ALA A 102 -4.62 3.10 8.40
C ALA A 102 -3.63 3.68 9.43
N VAL A 103 -4.14 4.27 10.51
CA VAL A 103 -3.39 4.87 11.62
C VAL A 103 -4.20 4.70 12.91
N HIS A 104 -3.55 4.34 14.01
CA HIS A 104 -4.21 4.33 15.31
C HIS A 104 -4.49 5.76 15.80
N PRO A 105 -5.75 6.13 16.12
CA PRO A 105 -6.12 7.54 16.26
C PRO A 105 -5.48 8.27 17.45
N TRP A 106 -5.05 7.58 18.50
CA TRP A 106 -4.42 8.19 19.69
C TRP A 106 -3.14 7.50 20.17
N MET A 107 -2.52 6.65 19.35
CA MET A 107 -1.23 6.04 19.71
C MET A 107 -0.17 7.13 19.76
N ASN A 108 0.66 7.13 20.80
CA ASN A 108 1.82 8.00 20.90
C ASN A 108 3.11 7.22 20.58
N PRO A 109 3.70 7.38 19.38
CA PRO A 109 4.88 6.63 18.96
C PRO A 109 6.13 6.93 19.79
N LEU A 110 6.21 8.08 20.46
CA LEU A 110 7.35 8.44 21.31
C LEU A 110 7.42 7.60 22.59
N THR A 111 6.28 7.08 23.06
CA THR A 111 6.19 6.43 24.37
C THR A 111 5.69 5.00 24.32
N GLN A 112 5.03 4.60 23.22
CA GLN A 112 4.38 3.31 23.11
C GLN A 112 4.99 2.41 22.02
N LEU A 113 6.01 2.88 21.29
CA LEU A 113 6.74 2.05 20.31
C LEU A 113 7.46 0.89 21.02
N HIS A 114 7.11 -0.33 20.63
CA HIS A 114 7.84 -1.55 20.97
C HIS A 114 8.31 -2.20 19.68
N ARG A 115 9.63 -2.21 19.44
CA ARG A 115 10.22 -2.73 18.20
C ARG A 115 10.28 -4.26 18.23
N TRP A 116 10.20 -4.87 17.06
CA TRP A 116 10.37 -6.30 16.89
C TRP A 116 11.79 -6.76 17.28
N PRO A 117 11.96 -7.68 18.26
CA PRO A 117 13.27 -8.08 18.75
C PRO A 117 13.76 -9.43 18.18
N HIS A 118 13.06 -10.00 17.20
CA HIS A 118 13.32 -11.36 16.69
C HIS A 118 13.97 -11.32 15.30
N ASP A 119 13.60 -12.24 14.41
CA ASP A 119 14.22 -12.33 13.08
C ASP A 119 14.21 -10.98 12.36
N CYS A 120 15.29 -10.72 11.61
CA CYS A 120 15.54 -9.45 10.91
C CYS A 120 15.67 -8.20 11.80
N HIS A 121 15.79 -8.33 13.14
CA HIS A 121 15.91 -7.16 14.02
C HIS A 121 17.11 -6.25 13.66
N GLU A 122 18.20 -6.78 13.11
CA GLU A 122 19.36 -5.97 12.68
C GLU A 122 18.98 -4.91 11.63
N ILE A 123 18.04 -5.24 10.73
CA ILE A 123 17.50 -4.32 9.74
C ILE A 123 16.67 -3.24 10.44
N TYR A 124 15.78 -3.63 11.35
CA TYR A 124 14.92 -2.69 12.09
C TYR A 124 15.70 -1.79 13.06
N ASP A 125 16.75 -2.32 13.69
CA ASP A 125 17.71 -1.58 14.50
C ASP A 125 18.47 -0.55 13.65
N THR A 126 18.83 -0.91 12.43
CA THR A 126 19.49 -0.02 11.50
C THR A 126 18.56 1.10 11.01
N TYR A 127 17.32 0.78 10.63
CA TYR A 127 16.29 1.78 10.33
C TYR A 127 16.08 2.73 11.50
N HIS A 128 15.91 2.19 12.72
CA HIS A 128 15.73 3.01 13.92
C HIS A 128 16.90 3.96 14.15
N ARG A 129 18.14 3.45 14.05
CA ARG A 129 19.36 4.24 14.22
C ARG A 129 19.48 5.38 13.20
N ILE A 130 19.08 5.13 11.95
CA ILE A 130 19.19 6.11 10.87
C ILE A 130 18.05 7.12 10.94
N PHE A 131 16.80 6.67 11.01
CA PHE A 131 15.64 7.53 10.77
C PHE A 131 14.89 7.96 12.03
N ASP A 132 15.23 7.38 13.19
CA ASP A 132 14.44 7.47 14.42
C ASP A 132 12.99 7.04 14.22
N SER A 133 12.69 5.79 14.53
CA SER A 133 11.36 5.22 14.33
C SER A 133 10.31 5.64 15.35
N HIS A 134 10.62 6.53 16.31
CA HIS A 134 9.64 7.11 17.23
C HIS A 134 8.75 8.17 16.56
N GLN A 135 8.20 7.84 15.39
CA GLN A 135 7.35 8.70 14.59
C GLN A 135 6.24 7.87 13.95
N HIS A 136 5.11 8.53 13.65
CA HIS A 136 3.93 7.86 13.11
C HIS A 136 4.25 7.04 11.86
N GLY A 137 5.04 7.57 10.93
CA GLY A 137 5.36 6.91 9.64
C GLY A 137 6.19 5.62 9.71
N TYR A 138 6.52 5.13 10.92
CA TYR A 138 7.07 3.80 11.17
C TYR A 138 6.25 3.04 12.22
N ALA A 139 5.87 3.71 13.31
CA ALA A 139 5.28 3.05 14.46
C ALA A 139 3.75 2.97 14.42
N ASN A 140 3.09 3.82 13.62
CA ASN A 140 1.66 4.05 13.64
C ASN A 140 1.06 4.09 12.22
N VAL A 141 1.40 3.09 11.39
CA VAL A 141 0.86 2.94 10.03
C VAL A 141 0.36 1.52 9.82
N GLN A 142 -0.67 1.38 9.02
CA GLN A 142 -1.22 0.14 8.51
C GLN A 142 -1.51 0.32 7.01
N SER A 143 -0.96 -0.54 6.17
CA SER A 143 -1.14 -0.51 4.73
C SER A 143 -1.82 -1.76 4.21
N VAL A 144 -2.52 -1.62 3.09
CA VAL A 144 -2.66 -2.70 2.12
C VAL A 144 -1.48 -2.61 1.16
N HIS A 145 -0.81 -3.73 0.90
CA HIS A 145 0.15 -3.85 -0.20
C HIS A 145 -0.46 -4.71 -1.31
N MET A 146 -0.61 -4.12 -2.49
CA MET A 146 -1.12 -4.81 -3.68
C MET A 146 0.04 -5.14 -4.62
N ASN A 147 0.32 -6.42 -4.81
CA ASN A 147 1.42 -6.93 -5.60
C ASN A 147 0.93 -7.40 -6.98
N LEU A 148 1.33 -6.69 -8.03
CA LEU A 148 0.96 -7.01 -9.41
C LEU A 148 2.13 -7.69 -10.13
N PRO A 149 2.01 -8.94 -10.59
CA PRO A 149 3.09 -9.65 -11.25
C PRO A 149 3.45 -9.05 -12.62
N PHE A 150 4.68 -9.25 -13.05
CA PHE A 150 5.16 -8.94 -14.39
C PHE A 150 6.23 -9.94 -14.84
N ASP A 151 6.33 -10.15 -16.15
CA ASP A 151 7.40 -10.94 -16.76
C ASP A 151 8.22 -10.10 -17.75
N GLY A 152 9.51 -9.96 -17.45
CA GLY A 152 10.48 -9.24 -18.28
C GLY A 152 10.28 -7.72 -18.34
N ASP A 153 11.17 -7.08 -19.10
CA ASP A 153 11.28 -5.62 -19.22
C ASP A 153 10.03 -4.96 -19.85
N GLU A 154 9.38 -5.63 -20.81
CA GLU A 154 8.22 -5.06 -21.50
C GLU A 154 7.02 -4.91 -20.57
N GLN A 155 6.67 -5.98 -19.87
CA GLN A 155 5.56 -5.96 -18.91
C GLN A 155 5.87 -5.04 -17.74
N PHE A 156 7.10 -5.09 -17.22
CA PHE A 156 7.58 -4.16 -16.20
C PHE A 156 7.34 -2.70 -16.58
N GLY A 157 7.80 -2.30 -17.78
CA GLY A 157 7.67 -0.93 -18.26
C GLY A 157 6.22 -0.47 -18.39
N ARG A 158 5.36 -1.31 -18.97
CA ARG A 158 3.91 -1.04 -19.11
C ARG A 158 3.24 -0.88 -17.75
N LEU A 159 3.52 -1.80 -16.83
CA LEU A 159 2.94 -1.80 -15.49
C LEU A 159 3.39 -0.57 -14.68
N CYS A 160 4.67 -0.19 -14.77
CA CYS A 160 5.17 1.05 -14.15
C CYS A 160 4.51 2.30 -14.73
N ALA A 161 4.34 2.40 -16.05
CA ALA A 161 3.69 3.55 -16.68
C ALA A 161 2.22 3.69 -16.26
N ALA A 162 1.46 2.59 -16.32
CA ALA A 162 0.06 2.55 -15.90
C ALA A 162 -0.09 2.88 -14.40
N THR A 163 0.73 2.27 -13.54
CA THR A 163 0.68 2.47 -12.09
C THR A 163 0.95 3.93 -11.71
N ARG A 164 1.93 4.58 -12.34
CA ARG A 164 2.22 6.01 -12.12
C ARG A 164 1.00 6.90 -12.39
N MET A 165 0.17 6.55 -13.38
CA MET A 165 -1.03 7.31 -13.72
C MET A 165 -2.09 7.21 -12.63
N ILE A 166 -2.31 6.03 -12.04
CA ILE A 166 -3.40 5.82 -11.07
C ILE A 166 -3.03 6.15 -9.62
N LEU A 167 -1.74 6.01 -9.25
CA LEU A 167 -1.25 6.25 -7.88
C LEU A 167 -1.79 7.55 -7.24
N PRO A 168 -1.86 8.70 -7.95
CA PRO A 168 -2.40 9.95 -7.40
C PRO A 168 -3.85 9.90 -6.95
N LEU A 169 -4.66 9.00 -7.50
CA LEU A 169 -6.10 8.94 -7.24
C LEU A 169 -6.46 7.93 -6.15
N ILE A 170 -5.54 7.03 -5.79
CA ILE A 170 -5.80 5.97 -4.79
C ILE A 170 -6.30 6.56 -3.45
N PRO A 171 -5.71 7.63 -2.88
CA PRO A 171 -6.21 8.18 -1.62
C PRO A 171 -7.67 8.65 -1.69
N ALA A 172 -8.19 9.01 -2.86
CA ALA A 172 -9.59 9.40 -3.00
C ALA A 172 -10.59 8.24 -2.84
N LEU A 173 -10.12 6.98 -2.88
CA LEU A 173 -10.91 5.79 -2.58
C LEU A 173 -10.51 5.11 -1.27
N ALA A 174 -9.34 5.43 -0.73
CA ALA A 174 -8.74 4.66 0.36
C ALA A 174 -8.51 5.47 1.64
N ALA A 175 -8.52 6.80 1.62
CA ALA A 175 -8.09 7.62 2.75
C ALA A 175 -8.82 7.25 4.05
N ALA A 176 -8.10 6.63 5.01
CA ALA A 176 -8.69 6.08 6.22
C ALA A 176 -7.93 6.48 7.49
N SER A 177 -7.36 7.69 7.51
CA SER A 177 -6.53 8.15 8.63
C SER A 177 -6.69 9.64 9.01
N PRO A 178 -7.90 10.18 9.20
CA PRO A 178 -8.07 11.60 9.52
C PRO A 178 -7.67 11.99 10.96
N PHE A 179 -7.44 11.02 11.84
CA PHE A 179 -7.09 11.23 13.24
C PHE A 179 -5.71 10.68 13.58
N ALA A 180 -4.94 11.45 14.35
CA ALA A 180 -3.72 11.01 15.03
C ALA A 180 -3.52 11.84 16.31
N ASP A 181 -2.82 11.29 17.31
CA ASP A 181 -2.60 11.94 18.61
C ASP A 181 -3.90 12.45 19.30
N GLY A 182 -5.02 11.76 19.04
CA GLY A 182 -6.36 12.06 19.56
C GLY A 182 -7.02 13.29 18.91
N LYS A 183 -6.54 13.73 17.74
CA LYS A 183 -6.97 14.98 17.08
C LYS A 183 -7.11 14.80 15.57
N LEU A 184 -7.94 15.65 14.96
CA LEU A 184 -7.98 15.81 13.51
C LEU A 184 -6.62 16.32 13.00
N THR A 185 -6.10 15.68 11.97
CA THR A 185 -4.77 15.97 11.40
C THR A 185 -4.82 17.08 10.35
N GLY A 186 -6.01 17.33 9.79
CA GLY A 186 -6.22 18.25 8.68
C GLY A 186 -6.01 17.63 7.29
N ALA A 187 -5.84 16.31 7.21
CA ALA A 187 -5.84 15.51 6.00
C ALA A 187 -6.72 14.28 6.20
N LEU A 188 -7.32 13.75 5.13
CA LEU A 188 -8.07 12.49 5.21
C LEU A 188 -7.14 11.27 5.21
N ASP A 189 -6.00 11.37 4.53
CA ASP A 189 -4.93 10.37 4.51
C ASP A 189 -3.69 10.89 5.25
N PHE A 190 -3.73 10.85 6.59
CA PHE A 190 -2.56 11.21 7.39
C PHE A 190 -1.44 10.19 7.27
N ARG A 191 -1.77 8.91 7.04
CA ARG A 191 -0.79 7.84 6.89
C ARG A 191 0.23 8.21 5.82
N MET A 192 -0.22 8.66 4.65
CA MET A 192 0.66 9.07 3.57
C MET A 192 1.48 10.33 3.90
N ILE A 193 0.93 11.28 4.66
CA ILE A 193 1.71 12.43 5.17
C ILE A 193 2.83 11.97 6.10
N ALA A 194 2.55 11.01 6.99
CA ALA A 194 3.53 10.48 7.92
C ALA A 194 4.59 9.62 7.19
N TYR A 195 4.15 8.75 6.28
CA TYR A 195 4.99 7.87 5.47
C TYR A 195 5.98 8.68 4.60
N MET A 196 5.51 9.72 3.90
CA MET A 196 6.37 10.64 3.12
C MET A 196 7.49 11.29 3.93
N LYS A 197 7.33 11.39 5.25
CA LYS A 197 8.27 12.05 6.15
C LYS A 197 9.18 11.08 6.90
N ASN A 198 8.87 9.78 6.88
CA ASN A 198 9.56 8.79 7.71
C ASN A 198 11.08 8.74 7.42
N SER A 199 11.48 8.97 6.17
CA SER A 199 12.86 8.86 5.71
C SER A 199 13.49 10.22 5.36
N GLN A 200 13.06 11.32 5.99
CA GLN A 200 13.51 12.68 5.66
C GLN A 200 15.03 12.90 5.69
N GLN A 201 15.77 12.11 6.48
CA GLN A 201 17.23 12.18 6.53
C GLN A 201 17.89 11.71 5.22
N VAL A 202 17.23 10.81 4.49
CA VAL A 202 17.64 10.31 3.17
C VAL A 202 16.42 10.34 2.24
N PRO A 203 16.03 11.50 1.72
CA PRO A 203 14.78 11.67 0.96
C PRO A 203 14.64 10.74 -0.26
N GLN A 204 15.76 10.26 -0.81
CA GLN A 204 15.79 9.32 -1.95
C GLN A 204 15.09 7.98 -1.65
N VAL A 205 14.94 7.62 -0.37
CA VAL A 205 14.24 6.41 0.09
C VAL A 205 12.78 6.42 -0.38
N ALA A 206 12.05 7.47 -0.03
CA ALA A 206 10.65 7.65 -0.44
C ALA A 206 10.51 8.36 -1.80
N GLY A 207 11.52 9.13 -2.20
CA GLY A 207 11.47 9.98 -3.38
C GLY A 207 10.29 10.96 -3.29
N ASP A 208 9.53 11.05 -4.37
CA ASP A 208 8.31 11.87 -4.46
C ASP A 208 7.03 11.06 -4.20
N ILE A 209 7.15 9.83 -3.67
CA ILE A 209 6.13 8.76 -3.63
C ILE A 209 5.70 8.30 -5.02
N ILE A 210 5.39 9.22 -5.94
CA ILE A 210 5.22 8.91 -7.36
C ILE A 210 6.57 8.45 -7.92
N PRO A 211 6.68 7.20 -8.43
CA PRO A 211 7.93 6.72 -9.01
C PRO A 211 8.41 7.58 -10.17
N GLU A 212 9.72 7.63 -10.36
CA GLU A 212 10.36 8.26 -11.52
C GLU A 212 9.90 7.57 -12.82
N PRO A 213 9.88 8.28 -13.97
CA PRO A 213 9.54 7.71 -15.27
C PRO A 213 10.67 6.78 -15.76
N VAL A 214 10.74 5.58 -15.19
CA VAL A 214 11.71 4.54 -15.48
C VAL A 214 10.96 3.26 -15.83
N PHE A 215 11.32 2.65 -16.98
CA PHE A 215 10.47 1.64 -17.62
C PHE A 215 11.22 0.38 -18.06
N THR A 216 12.48 0.22 -17.65
CA THR A 216 13.24 -1.03 -17.80
C THR A 216 13.92 -1.37 -16.49
N ILE A 217 14.15 -2.65 -16.22
CA ILE A 217 14.80 -3.14 -15.01
C ILE A 217 16.21 -2.54 -14.90
N GLY A 218 16.95 -2.52 -16.02
CA GLY A 218 18.29 -1.93 -16.07
C GLY A 218 18.31 -0.45 -15.73
N GLU A 219 17.41 0.35 -16.32
CA GLU A 219 17.30 1.76 -15.96
C GLU A 219 16.86 1.96 -14.50
N TYR A 220 16.06 1.05 -13.93
CA TYR A 220 15.64 1.12 -12.54
C TYR A 220 16.82 0.94 -11.58
N HIS A 221 17.69 -0.05 -11.86
CA HIS A 221 18.93 -0.21 -11.11
C HIS A 221 19.81 1.05 -11.18
N ASP A 222 19.99 1.62 -12.37
CA ASP A 222 20.90 2.75 -12.60
C ASP A 222 20.38 4.09 -12.08
N LYS A 223 19.07 4.36 -12.25
CA LYS A 223 18.47 5.67 -11.98
C LYS A 223 17.76 5.74 -10.63
N VAL A 224 17.41 4.60 -10.04
CA VAL A 224 16.66 4.54 -8.77
C VAL A 224 17.52 3.92 -7.66
N LEU A 225 17.90 2.65 -7.82
CA LEU A 225 18.58 1.91 -6.74
C LEU A 225 20.03 2.38 -6.50
N ALA A 226 20.83 2.59 -7.55
CA ALA A 226 22.21 3.02 -7.38
C ALA A 226 22.34 4.41 -6.71
N PRO A 227 21.55 5.43 -7.09
CA PRO A 227 21.52 6.71 -6.36
C PRO A 227 21.03 6.56 -4.92
N LEU A 228 20.05 5.69 -4.66
CA LEU A 228 19.54 5.41 -3.32
C LEU A 228 20.62 4.79 -2.42
N TYR A 229 21.32 3.76 -2.89
CA TYR A 229 22.44 3.15 -2.16
C TYR A 229 23.57 4.13 -1.89
N LYS A 230 23.89 5.00 -2.86
CA LYS A 230 24.88 6.06 -2.66
C LYS A 230 24.45 7.06 -1.57
N ALA A 231 23.15 7.36 -1.46
CA ALA A 231 22.62 8.31 -0.50
C ALA A 231 22.59 7.75 0.93
N ILE A 232 22.29 6.44 1.11
CA ILE A 232 22.24 5.80 2.42
C ILE A 232 23.63 5.46 2.98
N ALA A 233 24.62 5.19 2.12
CA ALA A 233 25.94 4.68 2.52
C ALA A 233 26.65 5.46 3.64
N PRO A 234 26.57 6.81 3.74
CA PRO A 234 27.15 7.54 4.86
C PRO A 234 26.49 7.25 6.22
N PHE A 235 25.24 6.79 6.21
CA PHE A 235 24.43 6.48 7.40
C PHE A 235 24.41 4.98 7.72
N ASP A 236 24.80 4.13 6.75
CA ASP A 236 24.85 2.68 6.88
C ASP A 236 26.22 2.12 6.47
N PRO A 237 27.24 2.26 7.34
CA PRO A 237 28.61 1.83 7.03
C PRO A 237 28.76 0.30 6.92
N GLU A 238 27.80 -0.46 7.46
CA GLU A 238 27.80 -1.93 7.45
C GLU A 238 27.10 -2.50 6.21
N GLY A 239 26.38 -1.66 5.45
CA GLY A 239 25.68 -2.08 4.24
C GLY A 239 24.49 -3.01 4.51
N ILE A 240 23.89 -2.91 5.70
CA ILE A 240 22.69 -3.67 6.11
C ILE A 240 21.49 -3.24 5.26
N MET A 241 21.39 -1.94 4.97
CA MET A 241 20.33 -1.29 4.22
C MET A 241 20.61 -1.35 2.72
N ALA A 242 20.33 -2.50 2.13
CA ALA A 242 20.51 -2.75 0.70
C ALA A 242 19.24 -3.32 0.07
N HIS A 243 19.26 -3.49 -1.25
CA HIS A 243 18.17 -4.08 -2.03
C HIS A 243 16.87 -3.26 -1.97
N GLU A 244 15.76 -3.88 -2.34
CA GLU A 244 14.46 -3.23 -2.53
C GLU A 244 13.81 -2.84 -1.20
N TRP A 245 14.25 -3.42 -0.08
CA TRP A 245 13.76 -3.11 1.26
C TRP A 245 13.98 -1.65 1.62
N LEU A 246 15.10 -1.05 1.19
CA LEU A 246 15.41 0.36 1.40
C LEU A 246 14.48 1.31 0.63
N ASN A 247 13.78 0.84 -0.39
CA ASN A 247 12.90 1.68 -1.19
C ASN A 247 11.56 1.86 -0.47
N ALA A 248 11.04 3.08 -0.47
CA ALA A 248 9.76 3.45 0.16
C ALA A 248 8.89 4.31 -0.78
N ARG A 249 9.05 4.15 -2.10
CA ARG A 249 8.14 4.78 -3.08
C ARG A 249 6.72 4.22 -2.94
N GLY A 250 5.73 4.92 -3.52
CA GLY A 250 4.34 4.49 -3.52
C GLY A 250 4.07 3.25 -4.37
N ALA A 251 4.94 2.96 -5.34
CA ALA A 251 5.02 1.66 -6.00
C ALA A 251 6.47 1.22 -6.13
N ILE A 252 6.75 -0.05 -5.80
CA ILE A 252 8.10 -0.58 -5.67
C ILE A 252 8.20 -1.92 -6.40
N PRO A 253 9.12 -2.07 -7.36
CA PRO A 253 9.43 -3.35 -7.95
C PRO A 253 10.10 -4.26 -6.92
N ARG A 254 9.53 -5.44 -6.75
CA ARG A 254 10.08 -6.60 -6.05
C ARG A 254 10.61 -7.58 -7.09
N PHE A 255 11.85 -7.42 -7.53
CA PHE A 255 12.44 -8.23 -8.61
C PHE A 255 12.69 -9.68 -8.18
N ASP A 256 12.83 -9.94 -6.88
CA ASP A 256 12.89 -11.30 -6.33
C ASP A 256 11.58 -12.08 -6.51
N ARG A 257 10.46 -11.36 -6.55
CA ARG A 257 9.09 -11.85 -6.73
C ARG A 257 8.50 -11.56 -8.11
N SER A 258 9.22 -10.84 -8.96
CA SER A 258 8.74 -10.31 -10.24
C SER A 258 7.38 -9.60 -10.12
N ALA A 259 7.25 -8.71 -9.12
CA ALA A 259 5.99 -8.01 -8.85
C ALA A 259 6.20 -6.51 -8.61
N LEU A 260 5.24 -5.68 -9.01
CA LEU A 260 5.17 -4.27 -8.63
C LEU A 260 4.23 -4.14 -7.44
N GLU A 261 4.77 -3.77 -6.28
CA GLU A 261 4.06 -3.61 -5.01
C GLU A 261 3.57 -2.17 -4.88
N ILE A 262 2.26 -1.95 -4.84
CA ILE A 262 1.62 -0.66 -4.57
C ILE A 262 1.34 -0.54 -3.08
N ARG A 263 1.79 0.57 -2.46
CA ARG A 263 1.77 0.79 -1.01
C ARG A 263 1.01 2.03 -0.56
N VAL A 264 0.25 2.67 -1.46
CA VAL A 264 -0.49 3.91 -1.16
C VAL A 264 -1.87 3.63 -0.55
N ILE A 265 -2.33 2.38 -0.55
CA ILE A 265 -3.66 2.00 -0.08
C ILE A 265 -3.67 1.92 1.45
N ASP A 266 -4.45 2.80 2.07
CA ASP A 266 -4.81 2.76 3.49
C ASP A 266 -5.68 1.52 3.78
N VAL A 267 -5.51 0.87 4.94
CA VAL A 267 -6.35 -0.27 5.36
C VAL A 267 -7.76 0.19 5.69
N GLN A 268 -8.75 -0.50 5.14
CA GLN A 268 -10.17 -0.27 5.35
C GLN A 268 -10.71 -1.11 6.52
N GLU A 269 -12.02 -1.06 6.78
CA GLU A 269 -12.64 -1.69 7.96
C GLU A 269 -12.55 -3.22 7.95
N ASN A 270 -12.42 -3.82 6.76
CA ASN A 270 -12.28 -5.27 6.60
C ASN A 270 -11.73 -5.65 5.19
N PRO A 271 -11.22 -6.89 5.03
CA PRO A 271 -10.62 -7.35 3.77
C PRO A 271 -11.49 -7.24 2.51
N TYR A 272 -12.83 -7.23 2.62
CA TYR A 272 -13.69 -7.04 1.45
C TYR A 272 -13.70 -5.60 0.96
N MET A 273 -13.64 -4.62 1.87
CA MET A 273 -13.49 -3.21 1.52
C MET A 273 -12.11 -2.94 0.92
N ASP A 274 -11.06 -3.55 1.48
CA ASP A 274 -9.70 -3.50 0.91
C ASP A 274 -9.69 -4.05 -0.52
N ALA A 275 -10.38 -5.17 -0.76
CA ALA A 275 -10.51 -5.78 -2.08
C ALA A 275 -11.30 -4.93 -3.08
N ALA A 276 -12.34 -4.23 -2.64
CA ALA A 276 -13.09 -3.31 -3.49
C ALA A 276 -12.18 -2.19 -4.03
N VAL A 277 -11.39 -1.55 -3.15
CA VAL A 277 -10.40 -0.54 -3.55
C VAL A 277 -9.34 -1.13 -4.48
N MET A 278 -8.76 -2.28 -4.13
CA MET A 278 -7.79 -2.97 -4.98
C MET A 278 -8.36 -3.32 -6.36
N ALA A 279 -9.63 -3.72 -6.45
CA ALA A 279 -10.27 -4.10 -7.70
C ALA A 279 -10.41 -2.91 -8.65
N ALA A 280 -10.82 -1.74 -8.15
CA ALA A 280 -10.84 -0.51 -8.94
C ALA A 280 -9.43 -0.14 -9.43
N VAL A 281 -8.43 -0.15 -8.55
CA VAL A 281 -7.05 0.20 -8.90
C VAL A 281 -6.48 -0.78 -9.93
N GLN A 282 -6.66 -2.09 -9.71
CA GLN A 282 -6.20 -3.14 -10.61
C GLN A 282 -6.88 -3.00 -11.98
N ALA A 283 -8.21 -2.90 -12.04
CA ALA A 283 -8.95 -2.79 -13.30
C ALA A 283 -8.49 -1.60 -14.15
N VAL A 284 -8.24 -0.45 -13.53
CA VAL A 284 -7.75 0.75 -14.22
C VAL A 284 -6.30 0.60 -14.69
N ILE A 285 -5.42 0.01 -13.87
CA ILE A 285 -4.04 -0.29 -14.29
C ILE A 285 -4.05 -1.19 -15.52
N LEU A 286 -4.88 -2.22 -15.50
CA LEU A 286 -4.97 -3.18 -16.59
C LEU A 286 -5.52 -2.54 -17.88
N ALA A 287 -6.54 -1.67 -17.77
CA ALA A 287 -7.02 -0.89 -18.90
C ALA A 287 -5.93 0.04 -19.48
N MET A 288 -5.11 0.66 -18.62
CA MET A 288 -3.95 1.46 -19.05
C MET A 288 -2.87 0.62 -19.74
N VAL A 289 -2.55 -0.56 -19.19
CA VAL A 289 -1.56 -1.49 -19.79
C VAL A 289 -1.98 -1.92 -21.20
N GLU A 290 -3.28 -2.13 -21.40
CA GLU A 290 -3.92 -2.44 -22.68
C GLU A 290 -4.10 -1.23 -23.61
N GLU A 291 -3.60 -0.05 -23.22
CA GLU A 291 -3.67 1.18 -24.01
C GLU A 291 -5.11 1.62 -24.35
N ARG A 292 -6.06 1.36 -23.43
CA ARG A 292 -7.50 1.66 -23.61
C ARG A 292 -7.79 3.12 -23.96
N TRP A 293 -7.07 4.05 -23.32
CA TRP A 293 -7.29 5.50 -23.44
C TRP A 293 -6.12 6.22 -24.12
N ILE A 294 -4.88 5.92 -23.68
CA ILE A 294 -3.65 6.48 -24.24
C ILE A 294 -2.59 5.39 -24.40
N ASP A 295 -1.74 5.54 -25.42
CA ASP A 295 -0.68 4.58 -25.72
C ASP A 295 0.45 4.60 -24.68
N PHE A 296 1.28 3.55 -24.66
CA PHE A 296 2.40 3.44 -23.72
C PHE A 296 3.40 4.62 -23.84
N ASP A 297 3.62 5.17 -25.04
CA ASP A 297 4.52 6.31 -25.23
C ASP A 297 3.96 7.61 -24.65
N GLN A 298 2.64 7.80 -24.67
CA GLN A 298 1.94 8.90 -24.01
C GLN A 298 2.01 8.75 -22.49
N GLN A 299 1.78 7.55 -21.95
CA GLN A 299 1.88 7.29 -20.51
C GLN A 299 3.29 7.61 -19.97
N LYS A 300 4.35 7.21 -20.68
CA LYS A 300 5.75 7.48 -20.29
C LYS A 300 6.10 8.97 -20.20
N LYS A 301 5.41 9.83 -20.95
CA LYS A 301 5.70 11.28 -20.99
C LYS A 301 5.23 12.03 -19.75
N TRP A 302 4.37 11.42 -18.93
CA TRP A 302 3.89 12.05 -17.71
C TRP A 302 5.01 12.25 -16.71
N ALA A 303 5.28 13.51 -16.39
CA ALA A 303 6.24 13.89 -15.36
C ALA A 303 5.66 13.62 -13.96
N SER A 304 6.54 13.31 -12.99
CA SER A 304 6.09 13.03 -11.62
C SER A 304 5.53 14.26 -10.89
N GLY A 305 5.91 15.48 -11.28
CA GLY A 305 5.45 16.71 -10.63
C GLY A 305 3.93 16.94 -10.66
N PRO A 306 3.28 16.96 -11.84
CA PRO A 306 1.82 17.05 -11.93
C PRO A 306 1.08 15.92 -11.19
N LEU A 307 1.55 14.68 -11.33
CA LEU A 307 0.99 13.50 -10.64
C LEU A 307 1.09 13.65 -9.11
N ARG A 308 2.24 14.09 -8.61
CA ARG A 308 2.45 14.35 -7.18
C ARG A 308 1.54 15.47 -6.67
N LYS A 309 1.24 16.49 -7.47
CA LYS A 309 0.29 17.54 -7.07
C LYS A 309 -1.09 16.93 -6.82
N ILE A 310 -1.58 16.10 -7.76
CA ILE A 310 -2.86 15.40 -7.62
C ILE A 310 -2.85 14.48 -6.40
N LEU A 311 -1.78 13.70 -6.20
CA LEU A 311 -1.61 12.85 -5.02
C LEU A 311 -1.71 13.67 -3.73
N MET A 312 -1.07 14.83 -3.66
CA MET A 312 -1.13 15.65 -2.44
C MET A 312 -2.50 16.28 -2.21
N ASP A 313 -3.28 16.51 -3.28
CA ASP A 313 -4.64 17.03 -3.18
C ASP A 313 -5.60 15.94 -2.67
N THR A 314 -5.50 14.71 -3.20
CA THR A 314 -6.27 13.54 -2.74
C THR A 314 -5.86 13.08 -1.35
N VAL A 315 -4.57 13.11 -0.99
CA VAL A 315 -4.13 12.83 0.39
C VAL A 315 -4.79 13.79 1.40
N LYS A 316 -4.96 15.06 1.03
CA LYS A 316 -5.53 16.06 1.94
C LYS A 316 -7.05 16.02 2.00
N LYS A 317 -7.70 15.82 0.85
CA LYS A 317 -9.15 16.02 0.68
C LYS A 317 -9.91 14.76 0.29
N GLY A 318 -9.23 13.63 0.15
CA GLY A 318 -9.82 12.38 -0.33
C GLY A 318 -10.60 12.58 -1.63
N GLU A 319 -11.82 12.10 -1.60
CA GLU A 319 -12.83 12.12 -2.65
C GLU A 319 -13.24 13.55 -3.08
N ASP A 320 -13.11 14.54 -2.18
CA ASP A 320 -13.43 15.96 -2.43
C ASP A 320 -12.29 16.73 -3.13
N ALA A 321 -11.15 16.07 -3.40
CA ALA A 321 -10.07 16.70 -4.14
C ALA A 321 -10.53 17.09 -5.55
N ILE A 322 -10.26 18.33 -5.98
CA ILE A 322 -10.68 18.80 -7.31
C ILE A 322 -9.57 18.54 -8.33
N ILE A 323 -9.89 17.74 -9.35
CA ILE A 323 -9.03 17.41 -10.48
C ILE A 323 -9.16 18.50 -11.53
N THR A 324 -8.21 19.43 -11.52
CA THR A 324 -8.24 20.62 -12.41
C THR A 324 -7.51 20.41 -13.75
N LEU A 325 -6.82 19.29 -13.91
CA LEU A 325 -5.92 19.09 -15.04
C LEU A 325 -6.64 18.32 -16.15
N ASN A 326 -7.18 19.04 -17.13
CA ASN A 326 -7.96 18.43 -18.23
C ASN A 326 -7.17 17.36 -18.98
N GLU A 327 -5.91 17.63 -19.32
CA GLU A 327 -5.06 16.64 -20.03
C GLU A 327 -4.86 15.35 -19.21
N TYR A 328 -5.03 15.39 -17.88
CA TYR A 328 -5.02 14.20 -17.03
C TYR A 328 -6.35 13.47 -17.07
N MET A 329 -7.49 14.17 -17.04
CA MET A 329 -8.81 13.52 -17.20
C MET A 329 -8.96 12.89 -18.57
N GLU A 330 -8.53 13.59 -19.63
CA GLU A 330 -8.50 13.09 -21.01
C GLU A 330 -7.63 11.84 -21.16
N ALA A 331 -6.54 11.71 -20.37
CA ALA A 331 -5.70 10.52 -20.37
C ALA A 331 -6.42 9.26 -19.88
N PHE A 332 -7.56 9.40 -19.18
CA PHE A 332 -8.46 8.31 -18.79
C PHE A 332 -9.74 8.28 -19.63
N GLY A 333 -9.78 9.00 -20.76
CA GLY A 333 -10.94 9.06 -21.63
C GLY A 333 -12.12 9.87 -21.08
N VAL A 334 -11.89 10.68 -20.04
CA VAL A 334 -12.93 11.53 -19.44
C VAL A 334 -12.84 12.94 -19.99
N GLU A 335 -13.81 13.32 -20.81
CA GLU A 335 -13.98 14.68 -21.31
C GLU A 335 -14.94 15.44 -20.39
N ALA A 336 -14.45 16.51 -19.75
CA ALA A 336 -15.25 17.35 -18.86
C ALA A 336 -15.07 18.83 -19.18
N GLU A 337 -16.17 19.58 -19.23
CA GLU A 337 -16.15 21.04 -19.44
C GLU A 337 -15.67 21.81 -18.20
N GLU A 338 -15.86 21.23 -17.01
CA GLU A 338 -15.46 21.77 -15.71
C GLU A 338 -14.58 20.77 -14.93
N PRO A 339 -13.73 21.24 -14.00
CA PRO A 339 -13.00 20.35 -13.08
C PRO A 339 -13.95 19.44 -12.30
N LEU A 340 -13.57 18.17 -12.16
CA LEU A 340 -14.33 17.18 -11.38
C LEU A 340 -13.76 17.03 -9.97
N SER A 341 -14.60 16.66 -9.00
CA SER A 341 -14.10 16.03 -7.78
C SER A 341 -13.45 14.68 -8.10
N ALA A 342 -12.61 14.18 -7.20
CA ALA A 342 -11.95 12.89 -7.37
C ALA A 342 -12.99 11.75 -7.32
N SER A 343 -14.06 11.88 -6.53
CA SER A 343 -15.21 10.96 -6.55
C SER A 343 -15.88 10.90 -7.93
N GLU A 344 -16.25 12.07 -8.50
CA GLU A 344 -16.88 12.13 -9.82
C GLU A 344 -15.96 11.57 -10.91
N PHE A 345 -14.65 11.85 -10.82
CA PHE A 345 -13.70 11.31 -11.76
C PHE A 345 -13.56 9.78 -11.63
N TRP A 346 -13.48 9.24 -10.41
CA TRP A 346 -13.46 7.79 -10.19
C TRP A 346 -14.72 7.10 -10.71
N ARG A 347 -15.91 7.69 -10.49
CA ARG A 347 -17.17 7.17 -11.06
C ARG A 347 -17.09 7.08 -12.57
N ALA A 348 -16.66 8.15 -13.24
CA ALA A 348 -16.51 8.16 -14.70
C ALA A 348 -15.53 7.09 -15.21
N ILE A 349 -14.43 6.83 -14.48
CA ILE A 349 -13.46 5.78 -14.84
C ILE A 349 -14.05 4.38 -14.62
N ILE A 350 -14.71 4.13 -13.48
CA ILE A 350 -15.28 2.82 -13.13
C ILE A 350 -16.44 2.46 -14.08
N GLU A 351 -17.20 3.45 -14.55
CA GLU A 351 -18.28 3.27 -15.52
C GLU A 351 -17.79 2.90 -16.94
N ASP A 352 -16.51 3.07 -17.28
CA ASP A 352 -15.98 2.60 -18.58
C ASP A 352 -16.12 1.07 -18.66
N ASP A 353 -16.66 0.58 -19.78
CA ASP A 353 -16.92 -0.85 -20.01
C ASP A 353 -15.66 -1.72 -19.83
N ALA A 354 -14.47 -1.20 -20.15
CA ALA A 354 -13.23 -1.93 -19.94
C ALA A 354 -12.90 -2.07 -18.44
N VAL A 355 -13.26 -1.09 -17.62
CA VAL A 355 -12.99 -1.14 -16.18
C VAL A 355 -14.05 -1.97 -15.47
N SER A 356 -15.34 -1.62 -15.65
CA SER A 356 -16.47 -2.30 -15.00
C SER A 356 -16.53 -3.80 -15.28
N ALA A 357 -16.19 -4.26 -16.50
CA ALA A 357 -16.20 -5.68 -16.83
C ALA A 357 -15.16 -6.53 -16.06
N ARG A 358 -14.20 -5.90 -15.38
CA ARG A 358 -13.15 -6.55 -14.59
C ARG A 358 -13.41 -6.54 -13.09
N ILE A 359 -14.45 -5.84 -12.65
CA ILE A 359 -14.83 -5.74 -11.24
C ILE A 359 -15.98 -6.71 -11.00
N GLU A 360 -15.81 -7.63 -10.04
CA GLU A 360 -16.89 -8.56 -9.69
C GLU A 360 -18.05 -7.79 -9.00
N HIS A 361 -19.23 -8.41 -8.98
CA HIS A 361 -20.45 -7.71 -8.55
C HIS A 361 -20.37 -7.25 -7.08
N GLU A 362 -19.83 -8.12 -6.22
CA GLU A 362 -19.65 -7.87 -4.80
C GLU A 362 -18.74 -6.67 -4.54
N GLU A 363 -17.60 -6.56 -5.24
CA GLU A 363 -16.69 -5.41 -5.17
C GLU A 363 -17.34 -4.13 -5.70
N ALA A 364 -18.14 -4.23 -6.77
CA ALA A 364 -18.82 -3.07 -7.34
C ALA A 364 -19.85 -2.45 -6.36
N GLU A 365 -20.58 -3.27 -5.60
CA GLU A 365 -21.50 -2.79 -4.56
C GLU A 365 -20.75 -2.05 -3.44
N LEU A 366 -19.59 -2.54 -3.03
CA LEU A 366 -18.76 -1.90 -2.00
C LEU A 366 -18.08 -0.62 -2.52
N LEU A 367 -17.67 -0.59 -3.79
CA LEU A 367 -17.16 0.61 -4.43
C LEU A 367 -18.21 1.72 -4.53
N ASP A 368 -19.46 1.38 -4.86
CA ASP A 368 -20.53 2.36 -4.89
C ASP A 368 -20.82 2.93 -3.49
N LEU A 369 -20.71 2.09 -2.45
CA LEU A 369 -20.78 2.56 -1.06
C LEU A 369 -19.67 3.59 -0.76
N ILE A 370 -18.41 3.27 -1.06
CA ILE A 370 -17.26 4.19 -0.86
C ILE A 370 -17.48 5.50 -1.62
N LEU A 371 -17.87 5.43 -2.89
CA LEU A 371 -18.04 6.61 -3.72
C LEU A 371 -19.25 7.47 -3.32
N THR A 372 -20.22 6.90 -2.62
CA THR A 372 -21.47 7.58 -2.23
C THR A 372 -21.37 8.18 -0.84
N GLU A 373 -20.82 7.42 0.12
CA GLU A 373 -20.77 7.82 1.52
C GLU A 373 -19.39 8.37 1.94
N GLY A 374 -18.37 8.19 1.09
CA GLY A 374 -16.99 8.58 1.36
C GLY A 374 -16.12 7.43 1.90
N THR A 375 -14.85 7.74 2.15
CA THR A 375 -13.90 6.84 2.81
C THR A 375 -13.90 7.08 4.32
N LEU A 376 -14.06 6.02 5.12
CA LEU A 376 -14.38 5.99 6.57
C LEU A 376 -15.79 6.45 6.98
#